data_AF-A0A970IZP2-F1
#
_entry.id   AF-A0A970IZP2-F1
#
_cell.length_a   1.000
_cell.length_b   1.000
_cell.length_c   1.000
_cell.angle_alpha   90.00
_cell.angle_beta   90.00
_cell.angle_gamma   90.00
#
_symmetry.space_group_name_H-M   'P 1'
#
loop_
_entity.id
_entity.type
_entity.pdbx_description
1 polymer ?
#
loop_
_entity_poly.entity_id
_entity_poly.type
_entity_poly.pdbx_seq_one_letter_code
_entity_poly.pdbx_strand_id
1 'polypeptide(L)'
;MEHLKIACTEESKIYFSSNRKIVLVENTDYIDAAAVVLTDKDKSLVKEVYNLRLGIPVILLSKDIKEYTKDFLEMLYRLVPIENIDKESLSKEIEEAANEYEEKMLPPFFKTLSGYVERGNLQFNCPGHQGGKYFRKHPAGRYLYEFYGERIFRSDICNADVALGDLLIHQGPAMEAQVYAAKVYNAD
;
A
#
# COMPACT_ATOMS: atom_id res chain seq x y z
N MET A 1 -3.47 3.79 6.36
CA MET A 1 -2.06 3.40 6.52
C MET A 1 -1.38 3.85 5.25
N GLU A 2 -0.45 4.79 5.33
CA GLU A 2 0.24 5.35 4.18
C GLU A 2 1.67 4.81 4.13
N HIS A 3 1.86 3.56 3.69
CA HIS A 3 3.21 2.94 3.70
C HIS A 3 3.93 3.07 2.37
N LEU A 4 3.17 3.11 1.28
CA LEU A 4 3.69 3.25 -0.07
C LEU A 4 3.91 4.72 -0.46
N LYS A 5 4.88 4.91 -1.35
CA LYS A 5 5.33 6.19 -1.88
C LYS A 5 4.49 6.63 -3.09
N ILE A 6 4.63 7.88 -3.49
CA ILE A 6 4.21 8.33 -4.83
C ILE A 6 5.45 8.48 -5.68
N ALA A 7 5.49 7.80 -6.82
CA ALA A 7 6.56 7.95 -7.79
C ALA A 7 6.21 9.07 -8.77
N CYS A 8 7.15 9.96 -9.06
CA CYS A 8 6.94 11.02 -10.06
C CYS A 8 8.23 11.41 -10.76
N THR A 9 8.13 12.25 -11.78
CA THR A 9 9.27 12.91 -12.42
C THR A 9 9.46 14.30 -11.82
N GLU A 10 10.64 14.91 -11.98
CA GLU A 10 10.87 16.28 -11.50
C GLU A 10 9.90 17.29 -12.13
N GLU A 11 9.45 17.04 -13.36
CA GLU A 11 8.48 17.91 -14.03
C GLU A 11 7.06 17.77 -13.46
N SER A 12 6.62 16.54 -13.15
CA SER A 12 5.28 16.30 -12.60
C SER A 12 5.16 16.69 -11.12
N LYS A 13 6.26 16.65 -10.37
CA LYS A 13 6.33 16.94 -8.92
C LYS A 13 5.76 18.29 -8.51
N ILE A 14 5.85 19.31 -9.37
CA ILE A 14 5.37 20.66 -9.02
C ILE A 14 3.84 20.74 -8.93
N TYR A 15 3.12 19.84 -9.61
CA TYR A 15 1.67 19.90 -9.80
C TYR A 15 0.86 19.31 -8.65
N PHE A 16 1.48 18.57 -7.72
CA PHE A 16 0.79 17.95 -6.61
C PHE A 16 1.59 18.05 -5.30
N SER A 17 0.96 17.63 -4.22
CA SER A 17 1.55 17.48 -2.89
C SER A 17 0.95 16.25 -2.22
N SER A 18 1.67 15.65 -1.29
CA SER A 18 1.25 14.42 -0.62
C SER A 18 1.88 14.33 0.76
N ASN A 19 1.19 13.67 1.69
CA ASN A 19 1.74 13.30 2.99
C ASN A 19 2.66 12.06 2.90
N ARG A 20 2.53 11.28 1.81
CA ARG A 20 3.40 10.15 1.50
C ARG A 20 4.77 10.65 1.09
N LYS A 21 5.76 9.78 1.23
CA LYS A 21 7.09 10.04 0.66
C LYS A 21 6.98 10.08 -0.86
N ILE A 22 7.54 11.13 -1.46
CA ILE A 22 7.67 11.24 -2.92
C ILE A 22 9.04 10.71 -3.33
N VAL A 23 9.07 9.87 -4.36
CA VAL A 23 10.29 9.32 -4.94
C VAL A 23 10.33 9.62 -6.43
N LEU A 24 11.53 9.88 -6.97
CA LEU A 24 11.67 10.05 -8.41
C LEU A 24 11.68 8.70 -9.11
N VAL A 25 11.11 8.63 -10.30
CA VAL A 25 11.02 7.39 -11.09
C VAL A 25 12.37 6.71 -11.35
N GLU A 26 13.46 7.48 -11.48
CA GLU A 26 14.82 6.94 -11.63
C GLU A 26 15.39 6.30 -10.35
N ASN A 27 14.72 6.50 -9.20
CA ASN A 27 15.17 6.04 -7.88
C ASN A 27 14.21 5.02 -7.25
N THR A 28 13.35 4.38 -8.05
CA THR A 28 12.44 3.33 -7.59
C THR A 28 12.32 2.23 -8.64
N ASP A 29 12.03 1.01 -8.18
CA ASP A 29 11.61 -0.13 -9.00
C ASP A 29 10.08 -0.27 -9.06
N TYR A 30 9.36 0.74 -8.55
CA TYR A 30 7.91 0.84 -8.43
C TYR A 30 7.25 -0.12 -7.42
N ILE A 31 8.00 -1.04 -6.79
CA ILE A 31 7.44 -2.02 -5.85
C ILE A 31 6.89 -1.33 -4.60
N ASP A 32 7.47 -0.19 -4.23
CA ASP A 32 7.06 0.60 -3.09
C ASP A 32 6.21 1.83 -3.47
N ALA A 33 5.68 1.89 -4.70
CA ALA A 33 4.84 2.98 -5.19
C ALA A 33 3.35 2.62 -5.17
N ALA A 34 2.52 3.51 -4.62
CA ALA A 34 1.06 3.41 -4.66
C ALA A 34 0.42 4.14 -5.84
N ALA A 35 1.13 5.09 -6.44
CA ALA A 35 0.71 5.80 -7.64
C ALA A 35 1.94 6.33 -8.38
N VAL A 36 1.81 6.49 -9.70
CA VAL A 36 2.83 7.13 -10.53
C VAL A 36 2.23 8.36 -11.21
N VAL A 37 2.87 9.52 -11.07
CA VAL A 37 2.46 10.77 -11.72
C VAL A 37 3.51 11.16 -12.76
N LEU A 38 3.09 11.34 -14.01
CA LEU A 38 3.97 11.63 -15.15
C LEU A 38 3.46 12.83 -15.94
N THR A 39 4.30 13.41 -16.80
CA THR A 39 3.88 14.40 -17.80
C THR A 39 3.89 13.80 -19.22
N ASP A 40 3.34 14.53 -20.18
CA ASP A 40 3.42 14.21 -21.61
C ASP A 40 4.85 13.99 -22.13
N LYS A 41 5.87 14.64 -21.53
CA LYS A 41 7.29 14.41 -21.84
C LYS A 41 7.77 13.03 -21.43
N ASP A 42 7.22 12.49 -20.35
CA ASP A 42 7.61 11.22 -19.76
C ASP A 42 6.69 10.07 -20.19
N LYS A 43 5.88 10.26 -21.25
CA LYS A 43 4.89 9.29 -21.73
C LYS A 43 5.45 7.91 -22.09
N SER A 44 6.76 7.80 -22.37
CA SER A 44 7.41 6.51 -22.61
C SER A 44 7.38 5.61 -21.36
N LEU A 45 7.44 6.19 -20.16
CA LEU A 45 7.45 5.47 -18.88
C LEU A 45 6.09 4.86 -18.54
N VAL A 46 4.99 5.37 -19.10
CA VAL A 46 3.65 4.80 -18.91
C VAL A 46 3.63 3.33 -19.31
N LYS A 47 4.23 3.00 -20.46
CA LYS A 47 4.31 1.62 -20.95
C LYS A 47 5.18 0.74 -20.06
N GLU A 48 6.25 1.30 -19.51
CA GLU A 48 7.14 0.59 -18.60
C GLU A 48 6.39 0.18 -17.32
N VAL A 49 5.77 1.14 -16.64
CA VAL A 49 4.98 0.88 -15.41
C VAL A 49 3.84 -0.10 -15.69
N TYR A 50 3.13 0.08 -16.80
CA TYR A 50 2.04 -0.82 -17.19
C TYR A 50 2.50 -2.27 -17.42
N ASN A 51 3.69 -2.45 -18.03
CA ASN A 51 4.24 -3.76 -18.34
C ASN A 51 4.75 -4.52 -17.11
N LEU A 52 4.93 -3.86 -15.97
CA LEU A 52 5.22 -4.53 -14.70
C LEU A 52 4.04 -5.37 -14.19
N ARG A 53 2.82 -5.11 -14.71
CA ARG A 53 1.57 -5.81 -14.32
C ARG A 53 1.26 -5.76 -12.82
N LEU A 54 1.82 -4.79 -12.11
CA LEU A 54 1.55 -4.52 -10.70
C LEU A 54 0.21 -3.81 -10.47
N GLY A 55 -0.40 -3.26 -11.54
CA GLY A 55 -1.69 -2.55 -11.46
C GLY A 55 -1.62 -1.17 -10.81
N ILE A 56 -0.42 -0.59 -10.70
CA ILE A 56 -0.20 0.73 -10.09
C ILE A 56 -0.95 1.80 -10.91
N PRO A 57 -1.76 2.66 -10.28
CA PRO A 57 -2.45 3.72 -10.98
C PRO A 57 -1.46 4.75 -11.54
N VAL A 58 -1.50 4.95 -12.86
CA VAL A 58 -0.69 5.95 -13.57
C VAL A 58 -1.56 7.16 -13.91
N ILE A 59 -1.17 8.32 -13.40
CA ILE A 59 -1.79 9.62 -13.67
C ILE A 59 -0.87 10.38 -14.63
N LEU A 60 -1.38 10.70 -15.83
CA LEU A 60 -0.64 11.46 -16.83
C LEU A 60 -1.16 12.90 -16.90
N LEU A 61 -0.27 13.86 -16.71
CA LEU A 61 -0.51 15.29 -16.86
C LEU A 61 -0.12 15.70 -18.28
N SER A 62 -1.07 16.13 -19.11
CA SER A 62 -0.80 16.45 -20.52
C SER A 62 -1.29 17.84 -20.88
N LYS A 63 -0.56 18.53 -21.77
CA LYS A 63 -1.07 19.75 -22.42
C LYS A 63 -2.01 19.40 -23.55
N ASP A 64 -1.65 18.40 -24.37
CA ASP A 64 -2.50 17.91 -25.45
C ASP A 64 -3.17 16.60 -25.05
N ILE A 65 -4.49 16.62 -24.85
CA ILE A 65 -5.29 15.44 -24.49
C ILE A 65 -5.87 14.70 -25.70
N LYS A 66 -5.73 15.25 -26.92
CA LYS A 66 -6.36 14.70 -28.14
C LYS A 66 -5.45 13.75 -28.91
N GLU A 67 -4.21 13.61 -28.51
CA GLU A 67 -3.17 12.91 -29.28
C GLU A 67 -2.97 11.42 -28.89
N TYR A 68 -3.77 10.88 -27.97
CA TYR A 68 -3.55 9.53 -27.43
C TYR A 68 -4.47 8.48 -28.06
N THR A 69 -3.87 7.36 -28.47
CA THR A 69 -4.59 6.17 -28.93
C THR A 69 -5.38 5.53 -27.80
N LYS A 70 -6.50 4.87 -28.11
CA LYS A 70 -7.33 4.15 -27.13
C LYS A 70 -6.50 3.18 -26.26
N ASP A 71 -5.63 2.38 -26.87
CA ASP A 71 -4.79 1.40 -26.18
C ASP A 71 -3.84 2.03 -25.15
N PHE A 72 -3.42 3.29 -25.38
CA PHE A 72 -2.59 4.02 -24.44
C PHE A 72 -3.41 4.56 -23.27
N LEU A 73 -4.63 5.04 -23.54
CA LEU A 73 -5.54 5.50 -22.48
C LEU A 73 -5.95 4.37 -21.53
N GLU A 74 -6.05 3.13 -22.03
CA GLU A 74 -6.33 1.94 -21.20
C GLU A 74 -5.18 1.60 -20.23
N MET A 75 -3.97 2.12 -20.44
CA MET A 75 -2.84 1.98 -19.52
C MET A 75 -2.86 2.99 -18.37
N LEU A 76 -3.66 4.05 -18.51
CA LEU A 76 -3.74 5.13 -17.54
C LEU A 76 -4.87 4.89 -16.55
N TYR A 77 -4.62 5.21 -15.29
CA TYR A 77 -5.70 5.43 -14.34
C TYR A 77 -6.42 6.73 -14.66
N ARG A 78 -5.65 7.79 -14.98
CA ARG A 78 -6.20 9.11 -15.27
C ARG A 78 -5.35 9.91 -16.23
N LEU A 79 -6.02 10.64 -17.13
CA LEU A 79 -5.43 11.71 -17.95
C LEU A 79 -5.95 13.05 -17.45
N VAL A 80 -5.04 13.97 -17.07
CA VAL A 80 -5.37 15.28 -16.50
C VAL A 80 -4.79 16.39 -17.39
N PRO A 81 -5.60 17.35 -17.87
CA PRO A 81 -5.10 18.50 -18.60
C PRO A 81 -4.32 19.46 -17.69
N ILE A 82 -3.13 19.92 -18.11
CA ILE A 82 -2.29 20.82 -17.31
C ILE A 82 -2.86 22.24 -17.18
N GLU A 83 -3.63 22.68 -18.18
CA GLU A 83 -4.01 24.09 -18.39
C GLU A 83 -4.83 24.71 -17.25
N ASN A 84 -5.44 23.89 -16.38
CA ASN A 84 -6.20 24.35 -15.21
C ASN A 84 -6.06 23.38 -14.02
N ILE A 85 -4.85 22.88 -13.75
CA ILE A 85 -4.64 22.02 -12.57
C ILE A 85 -4.87 22.83 -11.30
N ASP A 86 -5.92 22.47 -10.57
CA ASP A 86 -6.00 22.76 -9.15
C ASP A 86 -5.16 21.75 -8.38
N LYS A 87 -4.10 22.26 -7.74
CA LYS A 87 -3.11 21.43 -7.04
C LYS A 87 -3.74 20.65 -5.90
N GLU A 88 -4.70 21.22 -5.19
CA GLU A 88 -5.35 20.56 -4.05
C GLU A 88 -6.24 19.41 -4.52
N SER A 89 -7.10 19.65 -5.52
CA SER A 89 -7.94 18.61 -6.12
C SER A 89 -7.12 17.47 -6.71
N LEU A 90 -6.05 17.78 -7.47
CA LEU A 90 -5.19 16.75 -8.05
C LEU A 90 -4.49 15.92 -6.96
N SER A 91 -3.98 16.59 -5.92
CA SER A 91 -3.36 15.91 -4.78
C SER A 91 -4.33 14.93 -4.11
N LYS A 92 -5.59 15.34 -3.93
CA LYS A 92 -6.63 14.50 -3.36
C LYS A 92 -6.95 13.30 -4.26
N GLU A 93 -7.08 13.51 -5.57
CA GLU A 93 -7.34 12.42 -6.54
C GLU A 93 -6.20 11.39 -6.57
N ILE A 94 -4.94 11.85 -6.49
CA ILE A 94 -3.77 10.96 -6.41
C ILE A 94 -3.80 10.16 -5.10
N GLU A 95 -4.11 10.79 -3.96
CA GLU A 95 -4.23 10.09 -2.68
C GLU A 95 -5.37 9.07 -2.67
N GLU A 96 -6.52 9.40 -3.27
CA GLU A 96 -7.64 8.47 -3.40
C GLU A 96 -7.22 7.24 -4.21
N ALA A 97 -6.57 7.44 -5.37
CA ALA A 97 -6.06 6.35 -6.20
C ALA A 97 -5.01 5.50 -5.47
N ALA A 98 -4.08 6.15 -4.76
CA ALA A 98 -3.04 5.49 -3.98
C ALA A 98 -3.61 4.64 -2.83
N ASN A 99 -4.59 5.19 -2.10
CA ASN A 99 -5.27 4.48 -1.02
C ASN A 99 -6.07 3.29 -1.56
N GLU A 100 -6.82 3.46 -2.66
CA GLU A 100 -7.56 2.38 -3.28
C GLU A 100 -6.63 1.25 -3.74
N TYR A 101 -5.48 1.58 -4.32
CA TYR A 101 -4.46 0.60 -4.72
C TYR A 101 -3.91 -0.18 -3.52
N GLU A 102 -3.44 0.53 -2.48
CA GLU A 102 -2.87 -0.08 -1.27
C GLU A 102 -3.92 -0.96 -0.56
N GLU A 103 -5.18 -0.54 -0.54
CA GLU A 103 -6.27 -1.30 0.04
C GLU A 103 -6.63 -2.58 -0.70
N LYS A 104 -6.49 -2.60 -2.04
CA LYS A 104 -6.74 -3.77 -2.89
C LYS A 104 -5.57 -4.75 -2.90
N MET A 105 -4.35 -4.25 -2.74
CA MET A 105 -3.13 -5.06 -2.80
C MET A 105 -2.99 -5.97 -1.58
N LEU A 106 -3.40 -5.51 -0.39
CA LEU A 106 -3.20 -6.25 0.86
C LEU A 106 -4.18 -7.44 0.96
N PRO A 107 -3.68 -8.69 1.13
CA PRO A 107 -4.54 -9.84 1.37
C PRO A 107 -5.38 -9.69 2.65
N PRO A 108 -6.58 -10.32 2.73
CA PRO A 108 -7.56 -10.03 3.78
C PRO A 108 -7.03 -10.13 5.22
N PHE A 109 -6.34 -11.22 5.55
CA PHE A 109 -5.81 -11.43 6.89
C PHE A 109 -4.70 -10.44 7.24
N PHE A 110 -3.77 -10.17 6.31
CA PHE A 110 -2.68 -9.24 6.54
C PHE A 110 -3.19 -7.80 6.70
N LYS A 111 -4.15 -7.36 5.87
CA LYS A 111 -4.82 -6.06 6.00
C LYS A 111 -5.42 -5.87 7.40
N THR A 112 -6.08 -6.91 7.90
CA THR A 112 -6.70 -6.87 9.23
C THR A 112 -5.65 -6.89 10.34
N LEU A 113 -4.63 -7.75 10.25
CA LEU A 113 -3.56 -7.84 11.25
C LEU A 113 -2.77 -6.54 11.36
N SER A 114 -2.36 -5.95 10.24
CA SER A 114 -1.63 -4.68 10.24
C SER A 114 -2.50 -3.56 10.83
N GLY A 115 -3.78 -3.48 10.45
CA GLY A 115 -4.72 -2.53 11.04
C GLY A 115 -4.96 -2.75 12.54
N TYR A 116 -4.98 -4.02 12.98
CA TYR A 116 -5.09 -4.39 14.40
C TYR A 116 -3.88 -3.88 15.20
N VAL A 117 -2.67 -4.11 14.67
CA VAL A 117 -1.42 -3.65 15.28
C VAL A 117 -1.41 -2.14 15.43
N GLU A 118 -1.79 -1.38 14.39
CA GLU A 118 -1.75 0.08 14.41
C GLU A 118 -2.74 0.72 15.41
N ARG A 119 -3.81 0.02 15.83
CA ARG A 119 -4.71 0.50 16.90
C ARG A 119 -4.03 0.61 18.27
N GLY A 120 -2.95 -0.14 18.51
CA GLY A 120 -2.17 -0.04 19.75
C GLY A 120 -2.94 -0.49 21.00
N ASN A 121 -3.81 -1.49 20.88
CA ASN A 121 -4.60 -2.03 21.98
C ASN A 121 -3.73 -2.46 23.18
N LEU A 122 -4.25 -2.26 24.40
CA LEU A 122 -3.65 -2.83 25.60
C LEU A 122 -4.00 -4.32 25.71
N GLN A 123 -2.99 -5.17 25.61
CA GLN A 123 -3.16 -6.62 25.71
C GLN A 123 -3.01 -7.12 27.14
N PHE A 124 -4.02 -7.84 27.61
CA PHE A 124 -4.04 -8.61 28.87
C PHE A 124 -4.34 -10.10 28.65
N ASN A 125 -4.39 -10.51 27.39
CA ASN A 125 -4.50 -11.89 26.93
C ASN A 125 -3.09 -12.50 26.71
N CYS A 126 -3.07 -13.72 26.16
CA CYS A 126 -1.87 -14.31 25.60
C CYS A 126 -1.53 -13.64 24.25
N PRO A 127 -0.26 -13.68 23.80
CA PRO A 127 0.93 -14.17 24.50
C PRO A 127 1.37 -13.30 25.69
N GLY A 128 1.95 -13.93 26.73
CA GLY A 128 2.31 -13.24 27.98
C GLY A 128 3.39 -12.15 27.87
N HIS A 129 4.13 -12.08 26.75
CA HIS A 129 5.04 -10.95 26.51
C HIS A 129 4.34 -9.67 26.06
N GLN A 130 3.05 -9.75 25.67
CA GLN A 130 2.12 -8.63 25.44
C GLN A 130 2.73 -7.49 24.63
N GLY A 131 2.96 -7.73 23.34
CA GLY A 131 3.65 -6.77 22.46
C GLY A 131 5.16 -6.68 22.69
N GLY A 132 5.75 -7.65 23.42
CA GLY A 132 7.19 -7.73 23.67
C GLY A 132 7.65 -6.90 24.88
N LYS A 133 6.70 -6.34 25.64
CA LYS A 133 6.95 -5.59 26.88
C LYS A 133 7.73 -6.42 27.91
N TYR A 134 7.50 -7.72 27.99
CA TYR A 134 8.25 -8.58 28.89
C TYR A 134 9.73 -8.66 28.49
N PHE A 135 10.03 -8.89 27.20
CA PHE A 135 11.40 -9.04 26.72
C PHE A 135 12.27 -7.81 27.03
N ARG A 136 11.69 -6.61 26.97
CA ARG A 136 12.38 -5.35 27.29
C ARG A 136 12.80 -5.20 28.76
N LYS A 137 12.43 -6.14 29.64
CA LYS A 137 12.78 -6.13 31.08
C LYS A 137 14.02 -6.96 31.42
N HIS A 138 14.60 -7.71 30.49
CA HIS A 138 15.80 -8.53 30.72
C HIS A 138 16.85 -8.24 29.63
N PRO A 139 18.16 -8.12 29.93
CA PRO A 139 19.17 -7.79 28.91
C PRO A 139 19.16 -8.71 27.68
N ALA A 140 19.07 -10.03 27.89
CA ALA A 140 18.95 -10.98 26.78
C ALA A 140 17.65 -10.80 25.99
N GLY A 141 16.55 -10.47 26.66
CA GLY A 141 15.27 -10.19 26.01
C GLY A 141 15.28 -8.85 25.26
N ARG A 142 16.01 -7.85 25.76
CA ARG A 142 16.18 -6.57 25.08
C ARG A 142 16.91 -6.77 23.75
N TYR A 143 17.98 -7.57 23.75
CA TYR A 143 18.68 -7.95 22.53
C TYR A 143 17.73 -8.66 21.54
N LEU A 144 16.92 -9.62 22.01
CA LEU A 144 15.91 -10.28 21.18
C LEU A 144 14.88 -9.30 20.59
N TYR A 145 14.38 -8.36 21.41
CA TYR A 145 13.39 -7.38 21.00
C TYR A 145 13.94 -6.43 19.94
N GLU A 146 15.17 -5.95 20.11
CA GLU A 146 15.83 -5.07 19.15
C GLU A 146 16.24 -5.80 17.88
N PHE A 147 16.65 -7.07 17.98
CA PHE A 147 17.04 -7.89 16.84
C PHE A 147 15.89 -8.06 15.83
N TYR A 148 14.68 -8.41 16.30
CA TYR A 148 13.52 -8.56 15.40
C TYR A 148 12.74 -7.26 15.18
N GLY A 149 12.81 -6.32 16.11
CA GLY A 149 12.02 -5.10 16.12
C GLY A 149 10.60 -5.28 16.69
N GLU A 150 9.97 -4.16 17.04
CA GLU A 150 8.70 -4.13 17.77
C GLU A 150 7.53 -4.82 17.05
N ARG A 151 7.45 -4.67 15.72
CA ARG A 151 6.27 -5.10 14.96
C ARG A 151 6.01 -6.59 15.05
N ILE A 152 7.05 -7.44 15.08
CA ILE A 152 6.87 -8.90 15.18
C ILE A 152 6.15 -9.29 16.47
N PHE A 153 6.48 -8.63 17.59
CA PHE A 153 5.90 -8.94 18.90
C PHE A 153 4.51 -8.34 19.07
N ARG A 154 4.22 -7.21 18.41
CA ARG A 154 2.88 -6.62 18.40
C ARG A 154 1.90 -7.36 17.50
N SER A 155 2.39 -8.02 16.46
CA SER A 155 1.59 -8.90 15.61
C SER A 155 1.44 -10.31 16.16
N ASP A 156 2.15 -10.68 17.24
CA ASP A 156 2.00 -11.97 17.91
C ASP A 156 0.81 -11.90 18.87
N ILE A 157 -0.29 -12.52 18.45
CA ILE A 157 -1.63 -12.39 19.02
C ILE A 157 -2.28 -13.78 19.16
N CYS A 158 -3.43 -13.87 19.84
CA CYS A 158 -4.10 -15.16 20.04
C CYS A 158 -5.60 -15.12 19.70
N ASN A 159 -6.29 -16.22 19.98
CA ASN A 159 -7.73 -16.39 19.77
C ASN A 159 -8.61 -15.36 20.52
N ALA A 160 -8.10 -14.72 21.57
CA ALA A 160 -8.82 -13.64 22.25
C ALA A 160 -8.83 -12.32 21.44
N ASP A 161 -7.98 -12.18 20.41
CA ASP A 161 -7.97 -11.05 19.47
C ASP A 161 -9.00 -11.28 18.33
N VAL A 162 -10.27 -11.39 18.72
CA VAL A 162 -11.39 -11.85 17.85
C VAL A 162 -11.61 -11.07 16.55
N ALA A 163 -11.05 -9.86 16.45
CA ALA A 163 -11.13 -9.04 15.24
C ALA A 163 -10.45 -9.70 14.02
N LEU A 164 -9.53 -10.65 14.23
CA LEU A 164 -8.89 -11.40 13.16
C LEU A 164 -9.62 -12.70 12.80
N GLY A 165 -10.72 -13.00 13.49
CA GLY A 165 -11.49 -14.22 13.30
C GLY A 165 -10.90 -15.43 14.01
N ASP A 166 -11.19 -16.62 13.50
CA ASP A 166 -10.78 -17.91 14.07
C ASP A 166 -10.05 -18.75 13.02
N LEU A 167 -8.79 -19.11 13.32
CA LEU A 167 -7.97 -19.89 12.40
C LEU A 167 -8.27 -21.40 12.46
N LEU A 168 -8.86 -21.91 13.54
CA LEU A 168 -9.14 -23.34 13.73
C LEU A 168 -10.46 -23.75 13.08
N ILE A 169 -11.50 -22.95 13.25
CA ILE A 169 -12.83 -23.20 12.67
C ILE A 169 -13.16 -22.29 11.50
N HIS A 170 -12.16 -21.57 10.98
CA HIS A 170 -12.22 -20.81 9.74
C HIS A 170 -13.34 -19.75 9.75
N GLN A 171 -13.17 -18.69 10.55
CA GLN A 171 -14.12 -17.57 10.61
C GLN A 171 -13.45 -16.22 10.38
N GLY A 172 -14.23 -15.26 9.87
CA GLY A 172 -13.80 -13.88 9.67
C GLY A 172 -12.60 -13.74 8.72
N PRO A 173 -11.69 -12.78 8.98
CA PRO A 173 -10.52 -12.53 8.13
C PRO A 173 -9.62 -13.75 7.89
N ALA A 174 -9.57 -14.70 8.83
CA ALA A 174 -8.85 -15.95 8.65
C ALA A 174 -9.45 -16.80 7.50
N MET A 175 -10.78 -16.94 7.47
CA MET A 175 -11.49 -17.63 6.39
C MET A 175 -11.38 -16.86 5.07
N GLU A 176 -11.54 -15.54 5.09
CA GLU A 176 -11.46 -14.69 3.90
C GLU A 176 -10.12 -14.85 3.17
N ALA A 177 -9.02 -14.96 3.91
CA ALA A 177 -7.70 -15.22 3.32
C ALA A 177 -7.59 -16.61 2.69
N GLN A 178 -8.21 -17.63 3.29
CA GLN A 178 -8.24 -18.99 2.72
C GLN A 178 -9.11 -19.05 1.47
N VAL A 179 -10.28 -18.41 1.47
CA VAL A 179 -11.13 -18.28 0.27
C VAL A 179 -10.42 -17.51 -0.84
N TYR A 180 -9.71 -16.44 -0.49
CA TYR A 180 -8.88 -15.71 -1.45
C TYR A 180 -7.78 -16.60 -2.04
N ALA A 181 -7.08 -17.38 -1.21
CA ALA A 181 -6.08 -18.33 -1.68
C ALA A 181 -6.70 -19.40 -2.60
N ALA A 182 -7.83 -20.01 -2.22
CA ALA A 182 -8.54 -21.00 -3.05
C ALA A 182 -8.89 -20.42 -4.43
N LYS A 183 -9.42 -19.19 -4.49
CA LYS A 183 -9.68 -18.49 -5.75
C LYS A 183 -8.43 -18.30 -6.61
N VAL A 184 -7.31 -17.92 -6.02
CA VAL A 184 -6.03 -17.72 -6.74
C VAL A 184 -5.50 -19.04 -7.29
N TYR A 185 -5.60 -20.12 -6.53
CA TYR A 185 -5.12 -21.45 -6.92
C TYR A 185 -6.16 -22.28 -7.70
N ASN A 186 -7.34 -21.72 -7.97
CA ASN A 186 -8.47 -22.40 -8.61
C ASN A 186 -8.81 -23.73 -7.91
N ALA A 187 -8.93 -23.66 -6.59
CA ALA A 187 -9.34 -24.76 -5.72
C ALA A 187 -10.74 -24.50 -5.13
N ASP A 188 -11.40 -25.58 -4.71
CA ASP A 188 -12.67 -25.53 -3.98
C ASP A 188 -12.53 -24.95 -2.57
#